data_AF-A0AAI9EMW1-F1
#
_entry.id   AF-A0AAI9EMW1-F1
#
_cell.length_a   1.000
_cell.length_b   1.000
_cell.length_c   1.000
_cell.angle_alpha   90.00
_cell.angle_beta   90.00
_cell.angle_gamma   90.00
#
_symmetry.space_group_name_H-M   'P 1'
#
loop_
_entity.id
_entity.type
_entity.pdbx_description
1 polymer ?
#
loop_
_entity_poly.entity_id
_entity_poly.type
_entity_poly.pdbx_seq_one_letter_code
_entity_poly.pdbx_strand_id
1 'polypeptide(L)'
;MAAATVQNSKPAPQSNNIHLRVTKAWQENVSSTPEAMKPNQLNVQPKISASEQSAINKFIESLHATQDKKDLFVLLSKQLRGLSATEHEKFIDGLLNTLKISEHPGDQTLLKEKFNPAYAMYYANSMFVTQINQDILSKFGQVSKDDDDDDDFDEI
;
A
#
# COMPACT_ATOMS: atom_id res chain seq x y z
N MET A 1 -28.29 -42.71 24.51
CA MET A 1 -28.44 -41.24 24.63
C MET A 1 -27.14 -40.67 25.16
N ALA A 2 -26.46 -39.83 24.40
CA ALA A 2 -25.36 -38.99 24.89
C ALA A 2 -25.45 -37.65 24.16
N ALA A 3 -25.67 -36.57 24.91
CA ALA A 3 -25.83 -35.22 24.41
C ALA A 3 -24.45 -34.55 24.28
N ALA A 4 -24.15 -34.01 23.10
CA ALA A 4 -22.95 -33.21 22.86
C ALA A 4 -23.26 -31.74 23.18
N THR A 5 -22.57 -31.20 24.18
CA THR A 5 -22.55 -29.76 24.50
C THR A 5 -21.82 -28.99 23.40
N VAL A 6 -22.54 -28.15 22.67
CA VAL A 6 -21.98 -27.21 21.70
C VAL A 6 -21.44 -25.99 22.45
N GLN A 7 -20.13 -25.78 22.43
CA GLN A 7 -19.47 -24.62 23.00
C GLN A 7 -19.71 -23.41 22.08
N ASN A 8 -20.55 -22.48 22.53
CA ASN A 8 -20.87 -21.25 21.82
C ASN A 8 -19.70 -20.26 21.91
N SER A 9 -18.80 -20.30 20.93
CA SER A 9 -17.72 -19.32 20.80
C SER A 9 -18.27 -18.03 20.19
N LYS A 10 -18.54 -17.04 21.05
CA LYS A 10 -18.88 -15.67 20.65
C LYS A 10 -17.75 -15.09 19.77
N PRO A 11 -18.03 -14.50 18.59
CA PRO A 11 -16.99 -13.86 17.78
C PRO A 11 -16.46 -12.64 18.53
N ALA A 12 -15.14 -12.57 18.70
CA ALA A 12 -14.48 -11.37 19.21
C ALA A 12 -14.74 -10.19 18.25
N PRO A 13 -14.98 -8.97 18.75
CA PRO A 13 -15.21 -7.81 17.89
C PRO A 13 -13.94 -7.55 17.07
N GLN A 14 -13.98 -7.88 15.79
CA GLN A 14 -12.97 -7.46 14.83
C GLN A 14 -13.04 -5.94 14.73
N SER A 15 -12.16 -5.25 15.43
CA SER A 15 -11.92 -3.83 15.25
C SER A 15 -11.53 -3.60 13.78
N ASN A 16 -12.41 -2.93 13.03
CA ASN A 16 -12.26 -2.57 11.62
C ASN A 16 -11.18 -1.50 11.37
N ASN A 17 -10.15 -1.44 12.22
CA ASN A 17 -9.12 -0.43 12.09
C ASN A 17 -8.06 -0.92 11.09
N ILE A 18 -8.27 -0.54 9.83
CA ILE A 18 -7.43 -0.92 8.68
C ILE A 18 -5.96 -0.56 8.95
N HIS A 19 -5.69 0.54 9.65
CA HIS A 19 -4.33 0.91 10.08
C HIS A 19 -3.68 -0.18 10.95
N LEU A 20 -4.44 -0.72 11.91
CA LEU A 20 -3.95 -1.80 12.79
C LEU A 20 -3.70 -3.08 11.98
N ARG A 21 -4.57 -3.41 11.02
CA ARG A 21 -4.42 -4.60 10.17
C ARG A 21 -3.22 -4.50 9.23
N VAL A 22 -3.00 -3.32 8.65
CA VAL A 22 -1.85 -3.06 7.78
C VAL A 22 -0.56 -3.10 8.61
N THR A 23 -0.48 -2.37 9.73
CA THR A 23 0.71 -2.41 10.61
C THR A 23 0.99 -3.82 11.14
N LYS A 24 -0.05 -4.57 11.50
CA LYS A 24 0.07 -5.95 11.97
C LYS A 24 0.52 -6.91 10.86
N ALA A 25 -0.03 -6.81 9.66
CA ALA A 25 0.42 -7.61 8.51
C ALA A 25 1.88 -7.28 8.13
N TRP A 26 2.28 -6.01 8.24
CA TRP A 26 3.67 -5.61 8.07
C TRP A 26 4.58 -6.20 9.14
N GLN A 27 4.18 -6.19 10.42
CA GLN A 27 4.98 -6.71 11.54
C GLN A 27 5.04 -8.24 11.60
N GLU A 28 3.91 -8.93 11.38
CA GLU A 28 3.83 -10.40 11.40
C GLU A 28 4.67 -11.02 10.27
N ASN A 29 4.75 -10.36 9.11
CA ASN A 29 5.61 -10.81 8.01
C ASN A 29 7.13 -10.63 8.30
N VAL A 30 7.49 -9.82 9.31
CA VAL A 30 8.90 -9.70 9.79
C VAL A 30 9.18 -10.60 10.99
N SER A 31 8.14 -11.11 11.66
CA SER A 31 8.24 -11.78 12.97
C SER A 31 7.95 -13.28 12.92
N SER A 32 8.29 -13.94 11.81
CA SER A 32 8.38 -15.41 11.77
C SER A 32 9.65 -15.85 12.50
N THR A 33 9.49 -16.34 13.73
CA THR A 33 10.53 -16.87 14.62
C THR A 33 11.25 -18.08 13.98
N PRO A 34 12.57 -18.27 14.19
CA PRO A 34 13.36 -19.25 13.43
C PRO A 34 13.26 -20.64 14.06
N GLU A 35 12.38 -21.49 13.55
CA GLU A 35 12.48 -22.94 13.80
C GLU A 35 13.30 -23.61 12.70
N ALA A 36 14.55 -23.91 13.08
CA ALA A 36 15.42 -24.97 12.58
C ALA A 36 15.19 -25.41 11.12
N MET A 37 15.78 -24.69 10.15
CA MET A 37 16.00 -25.23 8.81
C MET A 37 17.48 -25.15 8.40
N LYS A 38 17.94 -26.31 7.96
CA LYS A 38 19.28 -26.71 7.51
C LYS A 38 19.94 -25.67 6.58
N PRO A 39 21.28 -25.59 6.56
CA PRO A 39 22.00 -24.72 5.65
C PRO A 39 22.01 -25.34 4.26
N ASN A 40 20.93 -25.14 3.49
CA ASN A 40 21.07 -25.14 2.05
C ASN A 40 19.93 -24.39 1.37
N GLN A 41 20.36 -23.51 0.47
CA GLN A 41 19.60 -22.89 -0.61
C GLN A 41 18.90 -21.56 -0.34
N LEU A 42 19.49 -20.56 -1.01
CA LEU A 42 18.83 -19.44 -1.66
C LEU A 42 18.35 -18.31 -0.73
N ASN A 43 19.33 -17.53 -0.29
CA ASN A 43 19.20 -16.06 -0.27
C ASN A 43 18.83 -15.59 -1.69
N VAL A 44 17.56 -15.73 -2.09
CA VAL A 44 17.03 -15.05 -3.27
C VAL A 44 16.83 -13.59 -2.89
N GLN A 45 17.93 -12.85 -2.80
CA GLN A 45 17.79 -11.42 -3.05
C GLN A 45 17.14 -11.28 -4.43
N PRO A 46 16.13 -10.42 -4.59
CA PRO A 46 15.63 -10.07 -5.91
C PRO A 46 16.84 -9.75 -6.78
N LYS A 47 17.00 -10.46 -7.90
CA LYS A 47 18.14 -10.25 -8.79
C LYS A 47 17.93 -8.92 -9.52
N ILE A 48 18.21 -7.83 -8.82
CA ILE A 48 18.18 -6.47 -9.35
C ILE A 48 19.44 -6.25 -10.17
N SER A 49 19.25 -5.70 -11.35
CA SER A 49 20.32 -5.27 -12.24
C SER A 49 21.09 -4.09 -11.64
N ALA A 50 22.29 -3.84 -12.16
CA ALA A 50 23.13 -2.72 -11.72
C ALA A 50 22.45 -1.35 -11.93
N SER A 51 21.62 -1.21 -12.98
CA SER A 51 20.86 0.02 -13.23
C SER A 51 19.73 0.19 -12.21
N GLU A 52 19.01 -0.88 -11.86
CA GLU A 52 17.98 -0.87 -10.81
C GLU A 52 18.59 -0.50 -9.45
N GLN A 53 19.73 -1.11 -9.09
CA GLN A 53 20.44 -0.75 -7.85
C GLN A 53 20.92 0.71 -7.86
N SER A 54 21.41 1.21 -9.00
CA SER A 54 21.82 2.62 -9.11
C SER A 54 20.64 3.57 -8.91
N ALA A 55 19.47 3.24 -9.45
CA ALA A 55 18.25 4.01 -9.24
C ALA A 55 17.81 4.01 -7.77
N ILE A 56 17.89 2.85 -7.10
CA ILE A 56 17.62 2.73 -5.66
C ILE A 56 18.58 3.59 -4.84
N ASN A 57 19.88 3.52 -5.11
CA ASN A 57 20.88 4.29 -4.37
C ASN A 57 20.66 5.81 -4.53
N LYS A 58 20.41 6.28 -5.75
CA LYS A 58 20.06 7.69 -6.01
C LYS A 58 18.79 8.12 -5.27
N PHE A 59 17.81 7.23 -5.17
CA PHE A 59 16.60 7.50 -4.42
C PHE A 59 16.88 7.62 -2.92
N ILE A 60 17.72 6.75 -2.35
CA ILE A 60 18.14 6.81 -0.95
C ILE A 60 18.90 8.11 -0.65
N GLU A 61 19.81 8.52 -1.52
CA GLU A 61 20.48 9.83 -1.41
C GLU A 61 19.45 10.98 -1.38
N SER A 62 18.42 10.89 -2.22
CA SER A 62 17.36 11.89 -2.25
C SER A 62 16.48 11.85 -0.99
N LEU A 63 16.24 10.67 -0.41
CA LEU A 63 15.57 10.51 0.89
C LEU A 63 16.38 11.17 2.01
N HIS A 64 17.71 11.05 2.01
CA HIS A 64 18.57 11.73 2.97
C HIS A 64 18.45 13.25 2.85
N ALA A 65 18.52 13.78 1.62
CA ALA A 65 18.48 15.20 1.34
C ALA A 65 17.12 15.87 1.61
N THR A 66 16.01 15.13 1.49
CA THR A 66 14.66 15.70 1.57
C THR A 66 14.13 15.67 3.00
N GLN A 67 13.73 16.81 3.55
CA GLN A 67 13.18 16.93 4.91
C GLN A 67 11.65 17.05 4.92
N ASP A 68 11.06 17.73 3.94
CA ASP A 68 9.62 17.97 3.91
C ASP A 68 8.83 16.71 3.50
N LYS A 69 7.74 16.45 4.22
CA LYS A 69 6.90 15.25 4.01
C LYS A 69 6.15 15.25 2.69
N LYS A 70 5.70 16.42 2.21
CA LYS A 70 5.03 16.54 0.91
C LYS A 70 6.04 16.32 -0.20
N ASP A 71 7.25 16.87 -0.06
CA ASP A 71 8.32 16.66 -1.04
C ASP A 71 8.73 15.18 -1.12
N LEU A 72 8.80 14.48 0.01
CA LEU A 72 9.02 13.03 0.05
C LEU A 72 7.91 12.25 -0.70
N PHE A 73 6.65 12.62 -0.48
CA PHE A 73 5.52 12.02 -1.21
C PHE A 73 5.61 12.30 -2.71
N VAL A 74 5.92 13.54 -3.12
CA VAL A 74 6.05 13.92 -4.53
C VAL A 74 7.22 13.17 -5.17
N LEU A 75 8.35 13.07 -4.48
CA LEU A 75 9.55 12.37 -4.92
C LEU A 75 9.26 10.88 -5.15
N LEU A 76 8.61 10.22 -4.18
CA LEU A 76 8.17 8.84 -4.30
C LEU A 76 7.18 8.68 -5.46
N SER A 77 6.16 9.53 -5.53
CA SER A 77 5.14 9.46 -6.59
C SER A 77 5.74 9.62 -7.98
N LYS A 78 6.75 10.50 -8.15
CA LYS A 78 7.47 10.69 -9.41
C LYS A 78 8.29 9.45 -9.77
N GLN A 79 8.99 8.88 -8.79
CA GLN A 79 9.79 7.68 -8.99
C GLN A 79 8.92 6.50 -9.45
N LEU A 80 7.73 6.34 -8.86
CA LEU A 80 6.85 5.21 -9.14
C LEU A 80 6.01 5.38 -10.40
N ARG A 81 5.66 6.61 -10.79
CA ARG A 81 4.80 6.89 -11.96
C ARG A 81 5.41 6.38 -13.27
N GLY A 82 6.74 6.39 -13.40
CA GLY A 82 7.44 5.97 -14.60
C GLY A 82 7.63 4.46 -14.74
N LEU A 83 7.23 3.67 -13.74
CA LEU A 83 7.49 2.24 -13.67
C LEU A 83 6.24 1.44 -14.04
N SER A 84 6.43 0.32 -14.73
CA SER A 84 5.38 -0.71 -14.85
C SER A 84 5.07 -1.33 -13.47
N ALA A 85 3.96 -2.06 -13.36
CA ALA A 85 3.59 -2.73 -12.10
C ALA A 85 4.71 -3.66 -11.57
N THR A 86 5.35 -4.42 -12.45
CA THR A 86 6.45 -5.32 -12.08
C THR A 86 7.71 -4.56 -11.67
N GLU A 87 8.04 -3.46 -12.36
CA GLU A 87 9.19 -2.61 -11.98
C GLU A 87 8.94 -1.86 -10.67
N HIS A 88 7.68 -1.50 -10.41
CA HIS A 88 7.26 -0.87 -9.17
C HIS A 88 7.49 -1.80 -7.98
N GLU A 89 7.02 -3.06 -8.05
CA GLU A 89 7.26 -4.05 -6.99
C GLU A 89 8.76 -4.28 -6.77
N LYS A 90 9.52 -4.50 -7.86
CA LYS A 90 10.97 -4.69 -7.78
C LYS A 90 11.70 -3.51 -7.15
N PHE A 91 11.30 -2.28 -7.49
CA PHE A 91 11.90 -1.07 -6.93
C PHE A 91 11.63 -0.96 -5.43
N ILE A 92 10.39 -1.20 -5.00
CA ILE A 92 10.00 -1.14 -3.59
C ILE A 92 10.74 -2.22 -2.79
N ASP A 93 10.74 -3.47 -3.27
CA ASP A 93 11.43 -4.58 -2.60
C ASP A 93 12.94 -4.35 -2.54
N GLY A 94 13.54 -3.88 -3.63
CA GLY A 94 14.96 -3.55 -3.69
C GLY A 94 15.33 -2.41 -2.73
N LEU A 95 14.51 -1.35 -2.66
CA LEU A 95 14.70 -0.24 -1.74
C LEU A 95 14.58 -0.69 -0.28
N LEU A 96 13.53 -1.46 0.05
CA LEU A 96 13.33 -2.01 1.39
C LEU A 96 14.49 -2.92 1.80
N ASN A 97 14.93 -3.80 0.91
CA ASN A 97 16.06 -4.67 1.18
C ASN A 97 17.34 -3.85 1.41
N THR A 98 17.63 -2.89 0.53
CA THR A 98 18.80 -2.01 0.66
C THR A 98 18.81 -1.24 1.99
N LEU A 99 17.67 -0.67 2.39
CA LEU A 99 17.56 0.06 3.66
C LEU A 99 17.64 -0.85 4.90
N LYS A 100 17.15 -2.10 4.80
CA LYS A 100 17.18 -3.07 5.92
C LYS A 100 18.56 -3.67 6.15
N ILE A 101 19.32 -3.93 5.07
CA ILE A 101 20.67 -4.51 5.15
C ILE A 101 21.76 -3.44 5.27
N SER A 102 21.41 -2.15 5.15
CA SER A 102 22.37 -1.06 5.28
C SER A 102 22.98 -1.06 6.68
N GLU A 103 24.31 -1.01 6.74
CA GLU A 103 25.08 -0.85 7.97
C GLU A 103 25.05 0.60 8.47
N HIS A 104 24.48 1.53 7.69
CA HIS A 104 24.40 2.94 8.05
C HIS A 104 23.17 3.21 8.95
N PRO A 105 23.35 3.63 10.22
CA PRO A 105 22.24 3.80 11.17
C PRO A 105 21.17 4.81 10.70
N GLY A 106 21.58 5.78 9.88
CA GLY A 106 20.67 6.76 9.29
C GLY A 106 19.64 6.14 8.35
N ASP A 107 19.95 5.00 7.73
CA ASP A 107 19.12 4.40 6.68
C ASP A 107 17.92 3.64 7.25
N GLN A 108 18.08 3.01 8.42
CA GLN A 108 16.92 2.49 9.16
C GLN A 108 15.97 3.60 9.59
N THR A 109 16.51 4.77 9.93
CA THR A 109 15.72 5.95 10.28
C THR A 109 14.96 6.48 9.07
N LEU A 110 15.58 6.51 7.88
CA LEU A 110 14.90 6.87 6.63
C LEU A 110 13.68 6.00 6.36
N LEU A 111 13.80 4.68 6.59
CA LEU A 111 12.71 3.75 6.36
C LEU A 111 11.48 4.12 7.20
N LYS A 112 11.70 4.32 8.51
CA LYS A 112 10.61 4.56 9.47
C LYS A 112 10.05 5.98 9.37
N GLU A 113 10.91 6.99 9.22
CA GLU A 113 10.51 8.39 9.36
C GLU A 113 10.18 9.07 8.03
N LYS A 114 10.67 8.54 6.90
CA LYS A 114 10.49 9.16 5.59
C LYS A 114 9.75 8.27 4.61
N PHE A 115 10.29 7.09 4.31
CA PHE A 115 9.74 6.21 3.28
C PHE A 115 8.35 5.68 3.66
N ASN A 116 8.18 5.08 4.84
CA ASN A 116 6.90 4.51 5.26
C ASN A 116 5.75 5.54 5.25
N PRO A 117 5.91 6.76 5.81
CA PRO A 117 4.89 7.79 5.71
C PRO A 117 4.56 8.21 4.27
N ALA A 118 5.59 8.41 3.42
CA ALA A 118 5.40 8.79 2.03
C ALA A 118 4.65 7.71 1.23
N TYR A 119 5.02 6.43 1.46
CA TYR A 119 4.40 5.29 0.79
C TYR A 119 2.96 5.05 1.25
N ALA A 120 2.67 5.24 2.54
CA ALA A 120 1.29 5.20 3.05
C ALA A 120 0.42 6.28 2.39
N MET A 121 0.95 7.50 2.22
CA MET A 121 0.25 8.59 1.55
C MET A 121 0.04 8.30 0.05
N TYR A 122 1.03 7.70 -0.63
CA TYR A 122 0.91 7.22 -2.01
C TYR A 122 -0.24 6.23 -2.19
N TYR A 123 -0.32 5.23 -1.31
CA TYR A 123 -1.38 4.22 -1.38
C TYR A 123 -2.77 4.78 -1.01
N ALA A 124 -2.84 5.66 -0.01
CA ALA A 124 -4.09 6.32 0.34
C ALA A 124 -4.62 7.17 -0.82
N ASN A 125 -3.72 7.89 -1.52
CA ASN A 125 -4.09 8.69 -2.67
C ASN A 125 -4.62 7.85 -3.85
N SER A 126 -4.01 6.70 -4.14
CA SER A 126 -4.51 5.81 -5.21
C SER A 126 -5.91 5.25 -4.88
N MET A 127 -6.16 4.92 -3.61
CA MET A 127 -7.48 4.48 -3.15
C MET A 127 -8.52 5.59 -3.26
N PHE A 128 -8.18 6.82 -2.86
CA PHE A 128 -9.06 7.97 -2.93
C PHE A 128 -9.44 8.33 -4.38
N VAL A 129 -8.46 8.34 -5.29
CA VAL A 129 -8.71 8.55 -6.73
C VAL A 129 -9.62 7.46 -7.30
N THR A 130 -9.44 6.21 -6.89
CA THR A 130 -10.30 5.11 -7.33
C THR A 130 -11.74 5.30 -6.88
N GLN A 131 -11.95 5.71 -5.62
CA GLN A 131 -13.28 6.00 -5.08
C GLN A 131 -13.95 7.16 -5.80
N ILE A 132 -13.22 8.26 -6.05
CA ILE A 132 -13.74 9.40 -6.82
C ILE A 132 -14.13 8.96 -8.24
N ASN A 133 -13.28 8.20 -8.91
CA ASN A 133 -13.58 7.72 -10.26
C ASN A 133 -14.85 6.86 -10.28
N GLN A 134 -15.03 5.99 -9.28
CA GLN A 134 -16.25 5.19 -9.15
C GLN A 134 -17.48 6.05 -8.86
N ASP A 135 -17.37 7.03 -7.96
CA ASP A 135 -18.48 7.94 -7.64
C ASP A 135 -18.89 8.78 -8.85
N ILE A 136 -17.93 9.37 -9.57
CA ILE A 136 -18.18 10.12 -10.81
C ILE A 136 -18.84 9.22 -11.86
N LEU A 137 -18.30 8.04 -12.12
CA LEU A 137 -18.89 7.12 -13.11
C LEU A 137 -20.32 6.71 -12.74
N SER A 138 -20.60 6.51 -11.45
CA SER A 138 -21.94 6.16 -10.96
C SER A 138 -22.96 7.29 -11.12
N LYS A 139 -22.51 8.55 -11.06
CA LYS A 139 -23.33 9.76 -11.23
C LYS A 139 -23.45 10.21 -12.68
N PHE A 140 -22.42 10.02 -13.49
CA PHE A 140 -22.37 10.48 -14.88
C PHE A 140 -23.36 9.75 -15.80
N GLY A 141 -23.81 8.55 -15.42
CA GLY A 141 -24.90 7.82 -16.10
C GLY A 141 -26.31 8.17 -15.62
N GLN A 142 -26.46 8.96 -14.55
CA GLN A 142 -27.75 9.43 -14.02
C GLN A 142 -27.98 10.89 -14.41
N VAL A 143 -28.04 11.16 -15.73
CA VAL A 143 -28.83 12.30 -16.20
C VAL A 143 -30.27 11.79 -16.20
N SER A 144 -31.01 12.12 -15.14
CA SER A 144 -32.45 11.88 -15.08
C SER A 144 -33.10 12.52 -16.30
N LYS A 145 -33.62 11.65 -17.15
CA LYS A 145 -34.68 11.94 -18.11
C LYS A 145 -35.96 12.07 -17.29
N ASP A 146 -36.21 13.23 -16.70
CA ASP A 146 -37.43 13.51 -15.91
C ASP A 146 -38.16 14.79 -16.40
N ASP A 147 -37.86 15.29 -17.61
CA ASP A 147 -38.55 16.44 -18.21
C ASP A 147 -39.06 16.10 -19.63
N ASP A 148 -39.75 14.96 -19.79
CA ASP A 148 -40.56 14.66 -20.99
C ASP A 148 -41.72 13.76 -20.54
N ASP A 149 -42.76 14.37 -19.98
CA ASP A 149 -44.13 13.89 -20.13
C ASP A 149 -45.00 15.14 -20.30
N ASP A 150 -45.12 15.51 -21.57
CA ASP A 150 -46.08 16.45 -22.12
C ASP A 150 -47.53 16.07 -21.78
N ASP A 151 -48.32 17.12 -21.54
CA ASP A 151 -49.69 17.33 -22.01
C ASP A 151 -50.90 16.52 -21.49
N ASP A 152 -51.96 17.33 -21.37
CA ASP A 152 -53.39 17.06 -21.18
C ASP A 152 -53.87 16.55 -19.83
N PHE A 153 -54.56 17.42 -19.08
CA PHE A 153 -55.96 17.19 -18.74
C PHE A 153 -56.70 18.51 -18.45
N ASP A 154 -57.58 18.87 -19.38
CA ASP A 154 -58.72 19.76 -19.21
C ASP A 154 -59.67 19.28 -18.08
N GLU A 155 -60.49 20.22 -17.58
CA GLU A 155 -61.81 20.02 -16.97
C GLU A 155 -61.89 19.58 -15.48
N ILE A 156 -62.21 20.54 -14.58
CA ILE A 156 -63.54 20.77 -13.95
C ILE A 156 -63.60 22.10 -13.18
#